data_AF-Q75DU6-F1
#
_entry.id   AF-Q75DU6-F1
#
_cell.length_a   1.000
_cell.length_b   1.000
_cell.length_c   1.000
_cell.angle_alpha   90.00
_cell.angle_beta   90.00
_cell.angle_gamma   90.00
#
_symmetry.space_group_name_H-M   'P 1'
#
loop_
_entity.id
_entity.type
_entity.pdbx_description
1 polymer ?
#
loop_
_entity_poly.entity_id
_entity_poly.type
_entity_poly.pdbx_seq_one_letter_code
_entity_poly.pdbx_strand_id
1 'polypeptide(L)'
;MDKDVSRGQEDITNGPLDQDQTGVADPLEQQLRQELENKRFFLEQAERALQNLDIEALEAEGNVNAEAWNKLLETQLFIPERSDPLGIAVAIDGETKAVNSGAGAVLSRQIEELEEMVQDQRKLCDDMQALNSILKKRVNASFVQEEATETPCSSEEVEQIKDSFLSEFLVPDLCRDASDWPATNTAMEDVLRRLVKLDPQLRLTDFAPHCMGLYRMLSKANVIQEIFTDGHDNPYIRLYNLLE
;
A
#
# COMPACT_ATOMS: atom_id res chain seq x y z
N MET A 1 43.65 -53.27 12.39
CA MET A 1 42.28 -53.81 12.38
C MET A 1 41.35 -52.61 12.33
N ASP A 2 40.22 -52.78 11.62
CA ASP A 2 39.18 -51.79 11.27
C ASP A 2 39.60 -50.85 10.12
N LYS A 3 39.24 -51.05 8.83
CA LYS A 3 37.93 -51.20 8.14
C LYS A 3 36.96 -50.06 8.44
N ASP A 4 36.84 -49.08 7.54
CA ASP A 4 35.73 -48.96 6.57
C ASP A 4 35.83 -47.63 5.80
N VAL A 5 36.02 -47.68 4.48
CA VAL A 5 35.02 -47.60 3.40
C VAL A 5 34.76 -46.16 2.92
N SER A 6 35.17 -45.97 1.67
CA SER A 6 34.92 -44.87 0.75
C SER A 6 33.53 -44.27 0.79
N ARG A 7 33.46 -42.95 0.65
CA ARG A 7 32.46 -42.30 -0.21
C ARG A 7 33.14 -41.17 -0.97
N GLY A 8 33.35 -41.42 -2.26
CA GLY A 8 33.81 -40.42 -3.21
C GLY A 8 32.75 -39.34 -3.36
N GLN A 9 33.18 -38.09 -3.25
CA GLN A 9 32.50 -36.95 -3.84
C GLN A 9 32.75 -37.02 -5.34
N GLU A 10 31.76 -37.48 -6.10
CA GLU A 10 31.72 -37.22 -7.54
C GLU A 10 31.24 -35.78 -7.71
N ASP A 11 32.18 -34.92 -8.10
CA ASP A 11 31.91 -33.62 -8.70
C ASP A 11 31.09 -33.88 -9.98
N ILE A 12 29.77 -33.70 -9.89
CA ILE A 12 28.92 -33.60 -11.07
C ILE A 12 29.13 -32.19 -11.64
N THR A 13 30.11 -32.08 -12.52
CA THR A 13 30.23 -30.94 -13.43
C THR A 13 29.00 -30.93 -14.32
N ASN A 14 28.11 -29.95 -14.09
CA ASN A 14 27.07 -29.60 -15.05
C ASN A 14 27.75 -29.06 -16.32
N GLY A 15 28.12 -29.97 -17.22
CA GLY A 15 28.42 -29.63 -18.60
C GLY A 15 27.18 -29.01 -19.27
N PRO A 16 27.36 -28.07 -20.20
CA PRO A 16 26.23 -27.47 -20.91
C PRO A 16 25.53 -28.59 -21.68
N LEU A 17 24.24 -28.77 -21.40
CA LEU A 17 23.34 -29.58 -22.23
C LEU A 17 23.37 -28.98 -23.63
N ASP A 18 24.04 -29.68 -24.53
CA ASP A 18 24.08 -29.39 -25.96
C ASP A 18 22.67 -29.14 -26.46
N GLN A 19 22.44 -27.89 -26.85
CA GLN A 19 21.35 -27.43 -27.67
C GLN A 19 21.56 -27.97 -29.08
N ASP A 20 21.15 -29.21 -29.35
CA ASP A 20 21.13 -29.73 -30.73
C ASP A 20 20.06 -30.81 -30.96
N GLN A 21 18.80 -30.48 -30.62
CA GLN A 21 17.61 -31.25 -31.07
C GLN A 21 16.56 -30.39 -31.77
N THR A 22 16.95 -29.23 -32.32
CA THR A 22 16.05 -28.35 -33.10
C THR A 22 16.11 -28.68 -34.59
N GLY A 23 15.80 -29.92 -34.99
CA GLY A 23 15.92 -30.35 -36.39
C GLY A 23 14.92 -31.38 -36.89
N VAL A 24 14.09 -31.97 -36.02
CA VAL A 24 13.02 -32.89 -36.41
C VAL A 24 11.76 -32.38 -35.74
N ALA A 25 10.79 -31.84 -36.49
CA ALA A 25 9.44 -31.71 -35.94
C ALA A 25 9.03 -33.12 -35.48
N ASP A 26 8.86 -33.29 -34.17
CA ASP A 26 8.77 -34.59 -33.52
C ASP A 26 7.75 -35.47 -34.26
N PRO A 27 8.06 -36.73 -34.60
CA PRO A 27 7.11 -37.63 -35.25
C PRO A 27 5.79 -37.74 -34.46
N LEU A 28 5.86 -37.53 -33.14
CA LEU A 28 4.71 -37.44 -32.25
C LEU A 28 3.84 -36.19 -32.51
N GLU A 29 4.44 -35.04 -32.82
CA GLU A 29 3.70 -33.80 -33.12
C GLU A 29 2.95 -33.92 -34.45
N GLN A 30 3.58 -34.53 -35.45
CA GLN A 30 2.93 -34.80 -36.75
C GLN A 30 1.77 -35.78 -36.60
N GLN A 31 1.96 -36.85 -35.81
CA GLN A 31 0.90 -37.80 -35.48
C GLN A 31 -0.25 -37.13 -34.72
N LEU A 32 0.05 -36.26 -33.75
CA LEU A 32 -0.97 -35.52 -33.00
C LEU A 32 -1.82 -34.61 -33.93
N ARG A 33 -1.17 -33.91 -34.86
CA ARG A 33 -1.86 -33.04 -35.83
C ARG A 33 -2.77 -33.84 -36.75
N GLN A 34 -2.30 -34.98 -37.26
CA GLN A 34 -3.09 -35.86 -38.11
C GLN A 34 -4.31 -36.41 -37.35
N GLU A 35 -4.13 -36.87 -36.11
CA GLU A 35 -5.25 -37.36 -35.30
C GLU A 35 -6.24 -36.25 -34.93
N LEU A 36 -5.77 -35.01 -34.72
CA LEU A 36 -6.65 -33.86 -34.51
C LEU A 36 -7.49 -33.54 -35.75
N GLU A 37 -6.88 -33.58 -36.93
CA GLU A 37 -7.60 -33.38 -38.20
C GLU A 37 -8.63 -34.49 -38.44
N ASN A 38 -8.27 -35.75 -38.18
CA ASN A 38 -9.19 -36.89 -38.27
C ASN A 38 -10.39 -36.71 -37.33
N LYS A 39 -10.14 -36.37 -36.05
CA LYS A 39 -11.21 -36.14 -35.07
C LYS A 39 -12.10 -34.96 -35.43
N ARG A 40 -11.52 -33.88 -35.96
CA ARG A 40 -12.29 -32.73 -36.49
C ARG A 40 -13.18 -33.13 -37.66
N PHE A 41 -12.67 -33.95 -38.57
CA PHE A 41 -13.45 -34.47 -39.70
C PHE A 41 -14.61 -35.36 -39.22
N PHE A 42 -14.37 -36.25 -38.25
CA PHE A 42 -15.44 -37.06 -37.65
C PHE A 42 -16.50 -36.21 -36.96
N LEU A 43 -16.09 -35.15 -36.26
CA LEU A 43 -17.00 -34.21 -35.62
C LEU A 43 -17.85 -33.45 -36.66
N GLU A 44 -17.24 -32.93 -37.71
CA GLU A 44 -17.95 -32.26 -38.81
C GLU A 44 -18.92 -33.20 -39.53
N GLN A 45 -18.54 -34.46 -39.73
CA GLN A 45 -19.41 -35.48 -40.29
C GLN A 45 -20.59 -35.79 -39.36
N ALA A 46 -20.35 -35.88 -38.05
CA ALA A 46 -21.40 -36.08 -37.05
C ALA A 46 -22.35 -34.88 -36.99
N GLU A 47 -21.84 -33.65 -37.03
CA GLU A 47 -22.64 -32.42 -37.09
C GLU A 47 -23.49 -32.37 -38.36
N ARG A 48 -22.93 -32.71 -39.52
CA ARG A 48 -23.69 -32.80 -40.78
C ARG A 48 -24.76 -33.88 -40.72
N ALA A 49 -24.46 -35.04 -40.13
CA ALA A 49 -25.45 -36.09 -39.94
C ALA A 49 -26.59 -35.64 -39.03
N LEU A 50 -26.28 -34.89 -37.96
CA LEU A 50 -27.28 -34.28 -37.08
C LEU A 50 -28.14 -33.24 -37.80
N GLN A 51 -27.55 -32.40 -38.65
CA GLN A 51 -28.28 -31.40 -39.44
C GLN A 51 -29.18 -32.02 -40.52
N ASN A 52 -28.80 -33.19 -41.03
CA ASN A 52 -29.60 -33.93 -42.02
C ASN A 52 -30.76 -34.72 -41.38
N LEU A 53 -30.79 -34.84 -40.05
CA LEU A 53 -31.93 -35.38 -39.34
C LEU A 53 -33.01 -34.31 -39.24
N ASP A 54 -34.26 -34.71 -39.45
CA ASP A 54 -35.41 -33.81 -39.37
C ASP A 54 -35.73 -33.52 -37.89
N ILE A 55 -35.12 -32.46 -37.36
CA ILE A 55 -35.22 -32.07 -35.95
C ILE A 55 -36.69 -31.77 -35.59
N GLU A 56 -37.49 -31.24 -36.53
CA GLU A 56 -38.91 -30.93 -36.32
C GLU A 56 -39.76 -32.20 -36.14
N ALA A 57 -39.38 -33.31 -36.78
CA ALA A 57 -40.03 -34.61 -36.58
C ALA A 57 -39.65 -35.27 -35.24
N LEU A 58 -38.39 -35.11 -34.79
CA LEU A 58 -37.93 -35.63 -33.50
C LEU A 58 -38.48 -34.83 -32.30
N GLU A 59 -38.58 -33.51 -32.42
CA GLU A 59 -39.15 -32.65 -31.37
C GLU A 59 -40.66 -32.89 -31.18
N ALA A 60 -41.37 -33.24 -32.26
CA ALA A 60 -42.78 -33.64 -32.20
C ALA A 60 -43.01 -34.97 -31.45
N GLU A 61 -42.02 -35.87 -31.45
CA GLU A 61 -42.10 -37.16 -30.74
C GLU A 61 -41.76 -37.05 -29.24
N GLY A 62 -41.07 -35.99 -28.80
CA GLY A 62 -41.02 -35.43 -27.43
C GLY A 62 -40.69 -36.36 -26.25
N ASN A 63 -40.49 -37.66 -26.47
CA ASN A 63 -40.38 -38.66 -25.44
C ASN A 63 -39.08 -39.44 -25.66
N VAL A 64 -38.11 -39.19 -24.78
CA VAL A 64 -36.83 -39.91 -24.81
C VAL A 64 -37.13 -41.39 -24.61
N ASN A 65 -36.91 -42.20 -25.64
CA ASN A 65 -37.11 -43.64 -25.55
C ASN A 65 -36.10 -44.22 -24.55
N ALA A 66 -36.58 -44.53 -23.34
CA ALA A 66 -35.75 -45.04 -22.23
C ALA A 66 -35.02 -46.34 -22.60
N GLU A 67 -35.58 -47.16 -23.49
CA GLU A 67 -34.94 -48.39 -23.96
C GLU A 67 -33.77 -48.08 -24.92
N ALA A 68 -33.91 -47.08 -25.78
CA ALA A 68 -32.83 -46.61 -26.66
C ALA A 68 -31.72 -45.93 -25.86
N TRP A 69 -32.07 -45.19 -24.80
CA TRP A 69 -31.10 -44.56 -23.91
C TRP A 69 -30.28 -45.59 -23.12
N ASN A 70 -30.93 -46.63 -22.60
CA ASN A 70 -30.23 -47.72 -21.92
C ASN A 70 -29.28 -48.47 -22.87
N LYS A 71 -29.71 -48.73 -24.12
CA LYS A 71 -28.83 -49.32 -25.14
C LYS A 71 -27.65 -48.41 -25.50
N LEU A 72 -27.85 -47.09 -25.51
CA LEU A 72 -26.78 -46.13 -25.76
C LEU A 72 -25.71 -46.17 -24.66
N LEU A 73 -26.12 -46.24 -23.39
CA LEU A 73 -25.22 -46.32 -22.24
C LEU A 73 -24.41 -47.63 -22.21
N GLU A 74 -24.94 -48.70 -22.79
CA GLU A 74 -24.24 -49.99 -22.93
C GLU A 74 -23.18 -49.98 -24.04
N THR A 75 -23.33 -49.10 -25.04
CA THR A 75 -22.44 -49.06 -26.22
C THR A 75 -21.44 -47.90 -26.18
N GLN A 76 -20.16 -48.20 -26.35
CA GLN A 76 -19.15 -47.17 -26.58
C GLN A 76 -19.23 -46.70 -28.05
N LEU A 77 -19.52 -45.42 -28.27
CA LEU A 77 -19.71 -44.83 -29.60
C LEU A 77 -18.40 -44.49 -30.31
N PHE A 78 -17.33 -44.23 -29.54
CA PHE A 78 -16.03 -43.86 -30.07
C PHE A 78 -14.96 -44.73 -29.41
N ILE A 79 -14.30 -45.54 -30.23
CA ILE A 79 -13.20 -46.40 -29.81
C ILE A 79 -11.93 -45.79 -30.42
N PRO A 80 -11.00 -45.29 -29.58
CA PRO A 80 -9.76 -44.71 -30.08
C PRO A 80 -8.93 -45.78 -30.78
N GLU A 81 -8.26 -45.40 -31.87
CA GLU A 81 -7.31 -46.28 -32.55
C GLU A 81 -6.05 -46.50 -31.69
N ARG A 82 -5.30 -47.58 -31.96
CA ARG A 82 -4.07 -47.90 -31.18
C ARG A 82 -2.99 -46.83 -31.29
N SER A 83 -3.02 -46.01 -32.34
CA SER A 83 -2.14 -44.87 -32.57
C SER A 83 -2.64 -43.58 -31.94
N ASP A 84 -3.82 -43.56 -31.31
CA ASP A 84 -4.37 -42.33 -30.75
C ASP A 84 -3.61 -41.92 -29.47
N PRO A 85 -2.91 -40.77 -29.46
CA PRO A 85 -2.20 -40.29 -28.27
C PRO A 85 -3.15 -39.71 -27.20
N LEU A 86 -4.47 -39.86 -27.32
CA LEU A 86 -5.47 -39.31 -26.40
C LEU A 86 -5.17 -39.62 -24.93
N GLY A 87 -4.75 -40.84 -24.59
CA GLY A 87 -4.44 -41.20 -23.20
C GLY A 87 -3.30 -40.38 -22.62
N ILE A 88 -2.25 -40.15 -23.40
CA ILE A 88 -1.09 -39.34 -23.00
C ILE A 88 -1.50 -37.87 -22.94
N ALA A 89 -2.25 -37.38 -23.93
CA ALA A 89 -2.72 -36.00 -23.98
C ALA A 89 -3.61 -35.64 -22.77
N VAL A 90 -4.54 -36.53 -22.38
CA VAL A 90 -5.42 -36.35 -21.22
C VAL A 90 -4.64 -36.42 -19.91
N ALA A 91 -3.66 -37.32 -19.79
CA ALA A 91 -2.81 -37.41 -18.61
C ALA A 91 -1.98 -36.12 -18.41
N ILE A 92 -1.35 -35.63 -19.48
CA ILE A 92 -0.56 -34.39 -19.45
C ILE A 92 -1.45 -33.17 -19.17
N ASP A 93 -2.60 -33.04 -19.83
CA ASP A 93 -3.53 -31.94 -19.58
C ASP A 93 -4.07 -31.97 -18.13
N GLY A 94 -4.39 -33.16 -17.61
CA GLY A 94 -4.81 -33.34 -16.23
C GLY A 94 -3.73 -32.93 -15.22
N GLU A 95 -2.49 -33.37 -15.44
CA GLU A 95 -1.37 -33.06 -14.55
C GLU A 95 -0.96 -31.59 -14.63
N THR A 96 -0.88 -31.01 -15.83
CA THR A 96 -0.57 -29.58 -16.01
C THR A 96 -1.64 -28.69 -15.37
N LYS A 97 -2.92 -29.02 -15.51
CA LYS A 97 -4.00 -28.31 -14.81
C LYS A 97 -3.91 -28.46 -13.31
N ALA A 98 -3.58 -29.65 -12.78
CA ALA A 98 -3.40 -29.87 -11.36
C ALA A 98 -2.21 -29.08 -10.78
N VAL A 99 -1.08 -29.04 -11.49
CA VAL A 99 0.12 -28.27 -11.12
C VAL A 99 -0.17 -26.76 -11.14
N ASN A 100 -0.82 -26.27 -12.19
CA ASN A 100 -1.18 -24.86 -12.33
C ASN A 100 -2.23 -24.42 -11.31
N SER A 101 -3.21 -25.29 -10.99
CA SER A 101 -4.29 -24.96 -10.07
C SER A 101 -3.95 -25.16 -8.59
N GLY A 102 -3.04 -26.06 -8.24
CA GLY A 102 -2.87 -26.52 -6.86
C GLY A 102 -1.84 -25.73 -6.05
N ALA A 103 -0.63 -25.56 -6.59
CA ALA A 103 0.49 -25.00 -5.82
C ALA A 103 1.23 -23.89 -6.58
N GLY A 104 1.35 -23.98 -7.91
CA GLY A 104 2.08 -23.00 -8.71
C GLY A 104 1.48 -21.60 -8.63
N ALA A 105 0.17 -21.47 -8.85
CA ALA A 105 -0.50 -20.16 -8.89
C ALA A 105 -0.63 -19.46 -7.52
N VAL A 106 -0.70 -20.23 -6.42
CA VAL A 106 -0.80 -19.66 -5.07
C VAL A 106 0.58 -19.21 -4.58
N LEU A 107 1.61 -20.03 -4.83
CA LEU A 107 2.97 -19.72 -4.43
C LEU A 107 3.58 -18.61 -5.29
N SER A 108 3.29 -18.54 -6.60
CA SER A 108 3.82 -17.49 -7.47
C SER A 108 3.41 -16.10 -7.00
N ARG A 109 2.14 -15.90 -6.67
CA ARG A 109 1.65 -14.62 -6.15
C ARG A 109 2.28 -14.27 -4.80
N GLN A 110 2.37 -15.23 -3.89
CA GLN A 110 2.98 -14.98 -2.58
C GLN A 110 4.47 -14.65 -2.72
N ILE A 111 5.19 -15.31 -3.63
CA ILE A 111 6.61 -15.05 -3.89
C ILE A 111 6.80 -13.64 -4.44
N GLU A 112 5.98 -13.21 -5.39
CA GLU A 112 6.04 -11.83 -5.93
C GLU A 112 5.80 -10.78 -4.83
N GLU A 113 4.78 -10.97 -3.99
CA GLU A 113 4.47 -10.08 -2.86
C GLU A 113 5.62 -10.06 -1.81
N LEU A 114 6.27 -11.20 -1.57
CA LEU A 114 7.43 -11.32 -0.68
C LEU A 114 8.69 -10.66 -1.27
N GLU A 115 8.91 -10.77 -2.58
CA GLU A 115 10.03 -10.11 -3.25
C GLU A 115 9.91 -8.59 -3.20
N GLU A 116 8.71 -8.04 -3.41
CA GLU A 116 8.43 -6.62 -3.27
C GLU A 116 8.70 -6.15 -1.83
N MET A 117 8.17 -6.87 -0.83
CA MET A 117 8.39 -6.55 0.58
C MET A 117 9.87 -6.55 0.97
N VAL A 118 10.65 -7.51 0.46
CA VAL A 118 12.10 -7.57 0.72
C VAL A 118 12.84 -6.39 0.09
N GLN A 119 12.45 -5.96 -1.11
CA GLN A 119 13.04 -4.77 -1.74
C GLN A 119 12.73 -3.50 -0.93
N ASP A 120 11.49 -3.35 -0.46
CA ASP A 120 11.09 -2.23 0.37
C ASP A 120 11.85 -2.20 1.70
N GLN A 121 11.99 -3.35 2.36
CA GLN A 121 12.75 -3.46 3.60
C GLN A 121 14.23 -3.16 3.41
N ARG A 122 14.83 -3.54 2.26
CA ARG A 122 16.22 -3.17 1.94
C ARG A 122 16.36 -1.68 1.77
N LYS A 123 15.47 -1.05 0.99
CA LYS A 123 15.48 0.40 0.79
C LYS A 123 15.32 1.16 2.11
N LEU A 124 14.40 0.70 2.97
CA LEU A 124 14.23 1.28 4.31
C LEU A 124 15.49 1.12 5.16
N CYS A 125 16.15 -0.04 5.13
CA CYS A 125 17.41 -0.25 5.84
C CYS A 125 18.50 0.71 5.35
N ASP A 126 18.61 0.90 4.03
CA ASP A 126 19.58 1.83 3.42
C ASP A 126 19.29 3.28 3.83
N ASP A 127 18.03 3.70 3.79
CA ASP A 127 17.59 5.04 4.23
C ASP A 127 17.84 5.25 5.73
N MET A 128 17.56 4.26 6.57
CA MET A 128 17.88 4.30 8.00
C MET A 128 19.39 4.37 8.26
N GLN A 129 20.19 3.68 7.47
CA GLN A 129 21.64 3.74 7.57
C GLN A 129 22.18 5.12 7.15
N ALA A 130 21.61 5.69 6.09
CA ALA A 130 21.92 7.05 5.66
C ALA A 130 21.54 8.07 6.75
N LEU A 131 20.33 7.98 7.32
CA LEU A 131 19.89 8.81 8.44
C LEU A 131 20.81 8.68 9.65
N ASN A 132 21.19 7.45 10.02
CA ASN A 132 22.10 7.19 11.13
C ASN A 132 23.48 7.83 10.88
N SER A 133 23.96 7.82 9.64
CA SER A 133 25.20 8.50 9.27
C SER A 133 25.10 10.03 9.43
N ILE A 134 23.96 10.62 9.08
CA ILE A 134 23.69 12.06 9.25
C ILE A 134 23.59 12.42 10.73
N LEU A 135 22.86 11.62 11.51
CA LEU A 135 22.73 11.80 12.95
C LEU A 135 24.06 11.66 13.66
N LYS A 136 24.89 10.66 13.30
CA LYS A 136 26.26 10.54 13.82
C LYS A 136 27.12 11.75 13.47
N LYS A 137 27.02 12.28 12.24
CA LYS A 137 27.71 13.52 11.85
C LYS A 137 27.23 14.72 12.67
N ARG A 138 25.91 14.85 12.88
CA ARG A 138 25.35 15.93 13.69
C ARG A 138 25.81 15.80 15.14
N VAL A 139 25.67 14.63 15.77
CA VAL A 139 26.13 14.39 17.14
C VAL A 139 27.62 14.72 17.29
N ASN A 140 28.45 14.25 16.35
CA ASN A 140 29.89 14.54 16.37
C ASN A 140 30.19 16.03 16.14
N ALA A 141 29.35 16.76 15.38
CA ALA A 141 29.47 18.20 15.18
C ALA A 141 28.96 19.00 16.39
N SER A 142 27.89 18.55 17.04
CA SER A 142 27.32 19.15 18.26
C SER A 142 28.29 19.08 19.45
N PHE A 143 29.20 18.10 19.48
CA PHE A 143 30.28 18.07 20.48
C PHE A 143 31.42 19.06 20.20
N VAL A 144 31.49 19.65 19.00
CA VAL A 144 32.54 20.61 18.62
C VAL A 144 32.07 22.05 18.73
N GLN A 145 30.76 22.32 18.70
CA GLN A 145 30.26 23.69 18.74
C GLN A 145 28.81 23.78 19.20
N GLU A 146 28.63 23.99 20.51
CA GLU A 146 27.49 24.72 21.09
C GLU A 146 27.81 25.06 22.56
N GLU A 147 28.85 25.87 22.78
CA GLU A 147 28.65 26.97 23.72
C GLU A 147 27.67 27.90 23.02
N ALA A 148 26.37 27.65 23.22
CA ALA A 148 25.35 28.64 22.91
C ALA A 148 25.61 29.80 23.86
N THR A 149 26.50 30.71 23.47
CA THR A 149 26.41 32.08 23.96
C THR A 149 25.05 32.56 23.50
N GLU A 150 24.09 32.59 24.42
CA GLU A 150 22.86 33.36 24.27
C GLU A 150 23.29 34.79 23.92
N THR A 151 23.38 35.09 22.63
CA THR A 151 23.39 36.47 22.19
C THR A 151 22.03 37.01 22.62
N PRO A 152 21.98 38.00 23.53
CA PRO A 152 20.71 38.56 23.94
C PRO A 152 20.05 39.10 22.67
N CYS A 153 18.96 38.44 22.26
CA CYS A 153 18.17 38.92 21.14
C CYS A 153 17.76 40.35 21.47
N SER A 154 18.04 41.28 20.56
CA SER A 154 17.73 42.67 20.83
C SER A 154 16.21 42.82 21.00
N SER A 155 15.77 43.69 21.91
CA SER A 155 14.34 43.94 22.12
C SER A 155 13.63 44.33 20.81
N GLU A 156 14.34 44.89 19.84
CA GLU A 156 13.82 45.29 18.54
C GLU A 156 13.56 44.09 17.62
N GLU A 157 14.45 43.09 17.62
CA GLU A 157 14.25 41.84 16.86
C GLU A 157 13.05 41.04 17.40
N VAL A 158 12.87 40.99 18.72
CA VAL A 158 11.73 40.29 19.35
C VAL A 158 10.42 40.97 18.99
N GLU A 159 10.37 42.31 19.01
CA GLU A 159 9.19 43.06 18.60
C GLU A 159 8.88 42.86 17.11
N GLN A 160 9.90 42.82 16.24
CA GLN A 160 9.72 42.55 14.82
C GLN A 160 9.19 41.14 14.55
N ILE A 161 9.71 40.12 15.24
CA ILE A 161 9.23 38.73 15.14
C ILE A 161 7.78 38.64 15.62
N LYS A 162 7.46 39.31 16.73
CA LYS A 162 6.11 39.38 17.28
C LYS A 162 5.14 40.03 16.28
N ASP A 163 5.51 41.14 15.65
CA ASP A 163 4.66 41.84 14.67
C ASP A 163 4.41 41.00 13.40
N SER A 164 5.45 40.33 12.89
CA SER A 164 5.30 39.37 11.78
C SER A 164 4.40 38.20 12.17
N PHE A 165 4.59 37.64 13.36
CA PHE A 165 3.78 36.50 13.82
C PHE A 165 2.29 36.86 13.95
N LEU A 166 1.98 38.04 14.49
CA LEU A 166 0.60 38.48 14.66
C LEU A 166 -0.10 38.70 13.33
N SER A 167 0.56 39.41 12.42
CA SER A 167 -0.03 39.79 11.13
C SER A 167 -0.13 38.63 10.14
N GLU A 168 0.85 37.74 10.09
CA GLU A 168 0.93 36.67 9.07
C GLU A 168 0.27 35.35 9.52
N PHE A 169 0.21 35.07 10.82
CA PHE A 169 -0.24 33.77 11.32
C PHE A 169 -1.42 33.90 12.28
N LEU A 170 -1.28 34.68 13.36
CA LEU A 170 -2.25 34.66 14.45
C LEU A 170 -3.60 35.31 14.08
N VAL A 171 -3.58 36.46 13.42
CA VAL A 171 -4.80 37.19 13.04
C VAL A 171 -5.59 36.44 11.94
N PRO A 172 -4.96 35.93 10.86
CA PRO A 172 -5.66 35.12 9.86
C PRO A 172 -6.33 33.87 10.43
N ASP A 173 -5.71 33.21 11.40
CA ASP A 173 -6.24 31.97 11.99
C ASP A 173 -7.40 32.22 12.98
N LEU A 174 -7.42 33.39 13.64
CA LEU A 174 -8.42 33.74 14.65
C LEU A 174 -9.60 34.53 14.07
N CYS A 175 -9.40 35.28 12.98
CA CYS A 175 -10.41 36.14 12.38
C CYS A 175 -10.94 35.58 11.06
N ARG A 176 -12.26 35.38 10.96
CA ARG A 176 -12.92 34.76 9.79
C ARG A 176 -13.00 35.69 8.59
N ASP A 177 -13.07 37.00 8.82
CA ASP A 177 -13.28 38.01 7.78
C ASP A 177 -12.02 38.84 7.56
N ALA A 178 -11.49 38.82 6.32
CA ALA A 178 -10.27 39.52 5.95
C ALA A 178 -10.36 41.05 6.07
N SER A 179 -11.57 41.62 6.09
CA SER A 179 -11.79 43.05 6.29
C SER A 179 -11.39 43.53 7.69
N ASP A 180 -11.46 42.64 8.68
CA ASP A 180 -11.32 42.98 10.09
C ASP A 180 -9.90 42.68 10.61
N TRP A 181 -9.02 42.17 9.76
CA TRP A 181 -7.64 41.85 10.10
C TRP A 181 -6.85 43.04 10.67
N PRO A 182 -6.88 44.25 10.07
CA PRO A 182 -6.11 45.37 10.60
C PRO A 182 -6.58 45.78 12.02
N ALA A 183 -7.90 45.85 12.24
CA ALA A 183 -8.47 46.21 13.52
C ALA A 183 -8.18 45.14 14.59
N THR A 184 -8.27 43.86 14.20
CA THR A 184 -7.97 42.73 15.08
C THR A 184 -6.49 42.70 15.46
N ASN A 185 -5.59 42.97 14.50
CA ASN A 185 -4.16 43.02 14.74
C ASN A 185 -3.80 44.10 15.76
N THR A 186 -4.30 45.33 15.59
CA THR A 186 -4.06 46.43 16.53
C THR A 186 -4.62 46.11 17.92
N ALA A 187 -5.83 45.55 18.00
CA ALA A 187 -6.43 45.18 19.28
C ALA A 187 -5.67 44.04 19.99
N MET A 188 -5.18 43.04 19.25
CA MET A 188 -4.35 41.96 19.80
C MET A 188 -2.98 42.48 20.26
N GLU A 189 -2.36 43.36 19.49
CA GLU A 189 -1.09 43.99 19.83
C GLU A 189 -1.21 44.80 21.14
N ASP A 190 -2.27 45.59 21.29
CA ASP A 190 -2.51 46.35 22.51
C ASP A 190 -2.73 45.46 23.73
N VAL A 191 -3.47 44.35 23.58
CA VAL A 191 -3.66 43.37 24.65
C VAL A 191 -2.35 42.68 25.03
N LEU A 192 -1.56 42.24 24.04
CA LEU A 192 -0.25 41.62 24.29
C LEU A 192 0.74 42.58 24.94
N ARG A 193 0.76 43.84 24.49
CA ARG A 193 1.58 44.90 25.08
C ARG A 193 1.21 45.14 26.54
N ARG A 194 -0.08 45.13 26.87
CA ARG A 194 -0.57 45.27 28.26
C ARG A 194 -0.23 44.04 29.11
N LEU A 195 -0.34 42.83 28.54
CA LEU A 195 0.05 41.59 29.19
C LEU A 195 1.56 41.56 29.53
N VAL A 196 2.43 41.86 28.55
CA VAL A 196 3.89 41.89 28.72
C VAL A 196 4.32 42.95 29.74
N LYS A 197 3.64 44.11 29.78
CA LYS A 197 3.87 45.15 30.78
C LYS A 197 3.29 44.84 32.17
N LEU A 198 2.71 43.65 32.35
CA LEU A 198 2.08 43.21 33.61
C LEU A 198 1.03 44.20 34.13
N ASP A 199 0.17 44.69 33.24
CA ASP A 199 -0.90 45.64 33.60
C ASP A 199 -1.83 45.03 34.68
N PRO A 200 -1.89 45.61 35.89
CA PRO A 200 -2.71 45.08 36.98
C PRO A 200 -4.21 45.30 36.77
N GLN A 201 -4.61 46.11 35.79
CA GLN A 201 -5.99 46.45 35.49
C GLN A 201 -6.55 45.70 34.28
N LEU A 202 -5.76 44.85 33.63
CA LEU A 202 -6.23 44.07 32.48
C LEU A 202 -7.34 43.09 32.92
N ARG A 203 -8.50 43.21 32.27
CA ARG A 203 -9.69 42.40 32.56
C ARG A 203 -10.11 41.57 31.36
N LEU A 204 -10.91 40.53 31.59
CA LEU A 204 -11.49 39.73 30.52
C LEU A 204 -12.30 40.58 29.52
N THR A 205 -12.99 41.62 30.00
CA THR A 205 -13.73 42.56 29.14
C THR A 205 -12.86 43.35 28.16
N ASP A 206 -11.56 43.46 28.41
CA ASP A 206 -10.64 44.16 27.51
C ASP A 206 -10.29 43.31 26.28
N PHE A 207 -10.56 42.00 26.34
CA PHE A 207 -10.53 41.13 25.19
C PHE A 207 -11.83 41.33 24.40
N ALA A 208 -11.77 42.22 23.42
CA ALA A 208 -12.87 42.42 22.49
C ALA A 208 -13.29 41.09 21.83
N PRO A 209 -14.52 40.98 21.28
CA PRO A 209 -15.04 39.70 20.75
C PRO A 209 -14.11 39.01 19.72
N HIS A 210 -13.36 39.78 18.94
CA HIS A 210 -12.37 39.31 17.96
C HIS A 210 -11.04 38.86 18.59
N CYS A 211 -10.72 39.29 19.81
CA CYS A 211 -9.52 38.89 20.58
C CYS A 211 -9.80 37.72 21.55
N MET A 212 -11.05 37.24 21.65
CA MET A 212 -11.39 36.11 22.53
C MET A 212 -10.68 34.81 22.15
N GLY A 213 -10.30 34.65 20.86
CA GLY A 213 -9.47 33.54 20.41
C GLY A 213 -8.09 33.52 21.08
N LEU A 214 -7.46 34.70 21.21
CA LEU A 214 -6.18 34.87 21.90
C LEU A 214 -6.30 34.52 23.39
N TYR A 215 -7.34 35.02 24.07
CA TYR A 215 -7.59 34.66 25.47
C TYR A 215 -7.73 33.15 25.67
N ARG A 216 -8.52 32.47 24.83
CA ARG A 216 -8.68 31.00 24.88
C ARG A 216 -7.36 30.27 24.65
N MET A 217 -6.52 30.76 23.74
CA MET A 217 -5.21 30.19 23.47
C MET A 217 -4.29 30.33 24.69
N LEU A 218 -4.19 31.53 25.25
CA LEU A 218 -3.36 31.82 26.42
C LEU A 218 -3.82 31.04 27.67
N SER A 219 -5.14 30.92 27.86
CA SER A 219 -5.75 30.13 28.93
C SER A 219 -5.44 28.63 28.77
N LYS A 220 -5.63 28.07 27.58
CA LYS A 220 -5.31 26.65 27.29
C LYS A 220 -3.81 26.34 27.40
N ALA A 221 -2.96 27.30 27.07
CA ALA A 221 -1.52 27.17 27.21
C ALA A 221 -1.05 27.35 28.66
N ASN A 222 -1.95 27.65 29.61
CA ASN A 222 -1.65 27.96 31.01
C ASN A 222 -0.63 29.09 31.19
N VAL A 223 -0.67 30.08 30.30
CA VAL A 223 0.26 31.23 30.33
C VAL A 223 -0.33 32.42 31.10
N ILE A 224 -1.64 32.42 31.32
CA ILE A 224 -2.37 33.45 32.07
C ILE A 224 -3.03 32.91 33.34
N GLN A 225 -3.09 33.74 34.37
CA GLN A 225 -3.80 33.52 35.62
C GLN A 225 -5.03 34.43 35.70
N GLU A 226 -6.16 33.83 36.08
CA GLU A 226 -7.42 34.53 36.34
C GLU A 226 -7.57 34.78 37.84
N ILE A 227 -7.59 36.05 38.23
CA ILE A 227 -7.76 36.46 39.62
C ILE A 227 -9.17 37.02 39.79
N PHE A 228 -10.01 36.25 40.50
CA PHE A 228 -11.35 36.66 40.86
C PHE A 228 -11.31 37.47 42.16
N THR A 229 -11.88 38.67 42.14
CA THR A 229 -12.16 39.45 43.35
C THR A 229 -13.61 39.24 43.75
N ASP A 230 -13.88 39.05 45.05
CA ASP A 230 -15.21 38.75 45.59
C ASP A 230 -16.31 39.64 44.98
N GLY A 231 -17.23 39.02 44.22
CA GLY A 231 -18.44 39.66 43.70
C GLY A 231 -18.40 40.19 42.25
N HIS A 232 -17.34 39.94 41.47
CA HIS A 232 -17.29 40.34 40.05
C HIS A 232 -17.11 39.16 39.10
N ASP A 233 -18.01 39.02 38.12
CA ASP A 233 -17.94 38.04 37.02
C ASP A 233 -16.84 38.34 35.98
N ASN A 234 -16.00 39.33 36.23
CA ASN A 234 -14.95 39.79 35.31
C ASN A 234 -13.57 39.65 35.98
N PRO A 235 -12.86 38.53 35.76
CA PRO A 235 -11.57 38.28 36.37
C PRO A 235 -10.50 39.23 35.82
N TYR A 236 -9.52 39.54 36.67
CA TYR A 236 -8.28 40.16 36.23
C TYR A 236 -7.39 39.11 35.60
N ILE A 237 -6.76 39.46 34.47
CA ILE A 237 -5.89 38.56 33.71
C ILE A 237 -4.46 39.02 33.90
N ARG A 238 -3.59 38.11 34.34
CA ARG A 238 -2.16 38.36 34.47
C ARG A 238 -1.37 37.25 33.77
N LEU A 239 -0.21 37.57 33.21
CA LEU A 239 0.72 36.53 32.78
C LEU A 239 1.29 35.83 34.01
N TYR A 240 1.50 34.51 33.92
CA TYR A 240 2.35 33.81 34.87
C TYR A 240 3.75 34.44 34.84
N ASN A 241 4.34 34.70 36.00
CA ASN A 241 5.74 35.11 36.07
C ASN A 241 6.60 34.00 35.46
N LEU A 242 7.17 34.26 34.28
CA LEU A 242 8.15 33.38 33.63
C LEU A 242 9.54 33.43 34.32
N LEU A 243 9.59 33.89 35.59
CA LEU A 243 10.81 34.25 36.34
C LEU A 243 10.78 33.77 37.81
N GLU A 244 10.11 32.66 38.12
CA GLU A 244 10.39 31.88 39.34
C GLU A 244 11.01 30.53 39.00
#